data_AF-A0A838LF25-F1
#
_entry.id   AF-A0A838LF25-F1
#
_cell.length_a   1.000
_cell.length_b   1.000
_cell.length_c   1.000
_cell.angle_alpha   90.00
_cell.angle_beta   90.00
_cell.angle_gamma   90.00
#
_symmetry.space_group_name_H-M   'P 1'
#
loop_
_entity.id
_entity.type
_entity.pdbx_description
1 polymer ?
#
loop_
_entity_poly.entity_id
_entity_poly.type
_entity_poly.pdbx_seq_one_letter_code
_entity_poly.pdbx_strand_id
1 'polypeptide(L)'
;MVLRRTAHAIEAGAQALAPVDTGTLRASISTTLSGDGRSGAMSAEIGPTVDYGIYQEYGTSTQPGTPFLGPAYDRQIDGYTRALAQAAASEVL
;
A
#
# COMPACT_ATOMS: atom_id res chain seq x y z
N MET A 1 6.29 2.02 15.40
CA MET A 1 5.45 1.20 14.49
C MET A 1 5.63 1.67 13.04
N VAL A 2 6.72 1.24 12.40
CA VAL A 2 7.12 1.67 11.05
C VAL A 2 6.16 1.13 9.98
N LEU A 3 5.80 -0.15 10.04
CA LEU A 3 4.89 -0.80 9.09
C LEU A 3 3.53 -0.08 8.97
N ARG A 4 2.84 0.18 10.10
CA ARG A 4 1.52 0.84 10.08
C ARG A 4 1.56 2.20 9.40
N ARG A 5 2.59 3.00 9.71
CA ARG A 5 2.76 4.33 9.11
C ARG A 5 2.99 4.22 7.61
N THR A 6 3.87 3.32 7.17
CA THR A 6 4.14 3.10 5.76
C THR A 6 2.89 2.61 5.02
N ALA A 7 2.16 1.65 5.58
CA ALA A 7 0.95 1.11 4.97
C ALA A 7 -0.11 2.20 4.72
N HIS A 8 -0.40 3.04 5.73
CA HIS A 8 -1.32 4.16 5.55
C HIS A 8 -0.80 5.25 4.60
N ALA A 9 0.53 5.42 4.49
CA ALA A 9 1.10 6.32 3.49
C ALA A 9 0.95 5.78 2.06
N ILE A 10 1.07 4.46 1.87
CA ILE A 10 0.79 3.79 0.59
C ILE A 10 -0.70 3.93 0.26
N GLU A 11 -1.59 3.65 1.21
CA GLU A 11 -3.05 3.82 1.05
C GLU A 11 -3.41 5.24 0.61
N ALA A 12 -2.92 6.26 1.33
CA ALA A 12 -3.17 7.66 0.98
C ALA A 12 -2.59 8.03 -0.40
N GLY A 13 -1.41 7.52 -0.73
CA GLY A 13 -0.79 7.71 -2.05
C GLY A 13 -1.61 7.06 -3.17
N ALA A 14 -2.10 5.85 -2.95
CA ALA A 14 -2.91 5.10 -3.89
C ALA A 14 -4.27 5.80 -4.10
N GLN A 15 -4.90 6.28 -3.03
CA GLN A 15 -6.14 7.07 -3.10
C GLN A 15 -5.96 8.39 -3.85
N ALA A 16 -4.80 9.04 -3.73
CA ALA A 16 -4.50 10.28 -4.45
C ALA A 16 -4.21 10.08 -5.94
N LEU A 17 -3.68 8.91 -6.30
CA LEU A 17 -3.38 8.54 -7.69
C LEU A 17 -4.55 7.86 -8.40
N ALA A 18 -5.49 7.31 -7.66
CA ALA A 18 -6.62 6.59 -8.21
C ALA A 18 -7.44 7.51 -9.14
N PRO A 19 -7.77 7.05 -10.36
CA PRO A 19 -8.62 7.82 -11.26
C PRO A 19 -10.00 8.01 -10.64
N VAL A 20 -10.53 9.23 -10.76
CA VAL A 20 -11.80 9.62 -10.16
C VAL A 20 -12.83 9.82 -11.26
N ASP A 21 -13.77 8.87 -11.33
CA ASP A 21 -15.04 9.07 -12.01
C ASP A 21 -16.14 9.29 -10.95
N THR A 22 -16.68 8.20 -10.39
CA THR A 22 -17.62 8.23 -9.25
C THR A 22 -16.94 8.22 -7.88
N GLY A 23 -15.63 7.94 -7.84
CA GLY A 23 -14.83 7.84 -6.60
C GLY A 23 -14.89 6.48 -5.90
N THR A 24 -15.67 5.50 -6.40
CA THR A 24 -15.79 4.17 -5.78
C THR A 24 -14.45 3.45 -5.66
N LEU A 25 -13.63 3.46 -6.71
CA LEU A 25 -12.30 2.86 -6.67
C LEU A 25 -11.46 3.46 -5.54
N ARG A 26 -11.36 4.80 -5.51
CA ARG A 26 -10.62 5.53 -4.47
C ARG A 26 -11.12 5.18 -3.07
N ALA A 27 -12.44 5.16 -2.86
CA ALA A 27 -13.04 4.86 -1.56
C ALA A 27 -12.85 3.40 -1.13
N SER A 28 -12.64 2.48 -2.09
CA SER A 28 -12.44 1.05 -1.82
C SER A 28 -11.02 0.68 -1.41
N ILE A 29 -10.04 1.57 -1.61
CA ILE A 29 -8.64 1.31 -1.25
C ILE A 29 -8.50 1.42 0.26
N SER A 30 -8.11 0.32 0.89
CA SER A 30 -7.96 0.23 2.34
C SER A 30 -6.74 -0.58 2.74
N THR A 31 -6.31 -0.42 4.00
CA THR A 31 -5.23 -1.19 4.62
C THR A 31 -5.80 -2.18 5.64
N THR A 32 -5.45 -3.45 5.51
CA THR A 32 -5.69 -4.48 6.54
C THR A 32 -4.37 -4.84 7.20
N LEU A 33 -4.30 -4.70 8.53
CA LEU A 33 -3.12 -5.05 9.33
C LEU A 33 -3.34 -6.38 10.03
N SER A 34 -2.35 -7.27 9.92
CA SER A 34 -2.36 -8.58 10.56
C SER A 34 -1.14 -8.74 11.49
N GLY A 35 -1.37 -9.32 12.66
CA GLY A 35 -0.35 -9.51 13.69
C GLY A 35 -0.09 -8.28 14.56
N ASP A 36 0.59 -8.50 15.69
CA ASP A 36 0.90 -7.47 16.69
C ASP A 36 2.40 -7.14 16.80
N GLY A 37 3.26 -7.88 16.09
CA GLY A 37 4.72 -7.75 16.15
C GLY A 37 5.34 -8.20 17.49
N ARG A 38 4.54 -8.71 18.42
CA ARG A 38 4.99 -9.22 19.74
C ARG A 38 5.03 -10.73 19.76
N SER A 39 4.04 -11.35 19.14
CA SER A 39 3.78 -12.80 19.18
C SER A 39 4.00 -13.47 17.82
N GLY A 40 4.18 -12.68 16.77
CA GLY A 40 4.34 -13.13 15.39
C GLY A 40 4.66 -11.99 14.43
N ALA A 41 4.93 -12.33 13.17
CA ALA A 41 5.22 -11.35 12.14
C ALA A 41 4.03 -10.40 11.93
N MET A 42 4.34 -9.12 11.73
CA MET A 42 3.35 -8.10 11.40
C MET A 42 3.32 -7.91 9.88
N SER A 43 2.14 -7.93 9.28
CA SER A 43 1.95 -7.70 7.84
C SER A 43 0.84 -6.68 7.58
N ALA A 44 0.91 -6.04 6.41
CA ALA A 44 -0.10 -5.11 5.93
C ALA A 44 -0.48 -5.49 4.49
N GLU A 45 -1.77 -5.63 4.24
CA GLU A 45 -2.34 -5.80 2.91
C GLU A 45 -2.99 -4.48 2.51
N ILE A 46 -2.62 -3.93 1.36
CA ILE A 46 -3.15 -2.66 0.85
C ILE A 46 -3.69 -2.91 -0.56
N GLY A 47 -4.94 -2.54 -0.79
CA GLY A 47 -5.54 -2.70 -2.11
C GLY A 47 -7.00 -2.25 -2.15
N PRO A 48 -7.56 -2.17 -3.37
CA PRO A 48 -8.97 -1.96 -3.57
C PRO A 48 -9.78 -3.22 -3.20
N THR A 49 -10.97 -3.04 -2.65
CA THR A 49 -11.94 -4.14 -2.44
C THR A 49 -12.82 -4.41 -3.67
N VAL A 50 -12.71 -3.59 -4.71
CA VAL A 50 -13.45 -3.76 -5.96
C VAL A 50 -12.68 -4.63 -6.96
N ASP A 51 -13.37 -5.58 -7.57
CA ASP A 51 -12.76 -6.57 -8.48
C ASP A 51 -12.07 -5.93 -9.70
N TYR A 52 -12.62 -4.81 -10.21
CA TYR A 52 -12.07 -4.15 -11.39
C TYR A 52 -10.77 -3.36 -11.11
N GLY A 53 -10.36 -3.22 -9.83
CA GLY A 53 -9.14 -2.50 -9.46
C GLY A 53 -7.88 -3.06 -10.12
N ILE A 54 -7.82 -4.38 -10.34
CA ILE A 54 -6.70 -5.02 -11.04
C ILE A 54 -6.59 -4.57 -12.51
N TYR A 55 -7.73 -4.43 -13.20
CA TYR A 55 -7.77 -3.95 -14.57
C TYR A 55 -7.45 -2.46 -14.63
N GLN A 56 -7.82 -1.70 -13.60
CA GLN A 56 -7.41 -0.30 -13.51
C GLN A 56 -5.89 -0.16 -13.37
N GLU A 57 -5.26 -0.99 -12.55
CA GLU A 57 -3.80 -0.94 -12.32
C GLU A 57 -3.02 -1.37 -13.58
N TYR A 58 -3.35 -2.54 -14.14
CA TYR A 58 -2.53 -3.18 -15.18
C TYR A 58 -3.07 -3.04 -16.60
N GLY A 59 -4.34 -2.66 -16.74
CA GLY A 59 -5.03 -2.61 -18.02
C GLY A 59 -5.70 -3.93 -18.39
N THR A 60 -6.23 -3.95 -19.60
CA THR A 60 -6.89 -5.10 -20.22
C THR A 60 -6.24 -5.41 -21.57
N SER A 61 -6.76 -6.40 -22.30
CA SER A 61 -6.27 -6.74 -23.63
C SER A 61 -6.47 -5.62 -24.67
N THR A 62 -7.35 -4.65 -24.41
CA THR A 62 -7.72 -3.60 -25.36
C THR A 62 -7.45 -2.18 -24.88
N GLN A 63 -7.13 -2.00 -23.59
CA GLN A 63 -6.89 -0.68 -22.99
C GLN A 63 -5.72 -0.73 -22.00
N PRO A 64 -4.79 0.23 -22.04
CA PRO A 64 -3.71 0.32 -21.06
C PRO A 64 -4.23 0.62 -19.65
N GLY A 65 -3.50 0.16 -18.63
CA GLY A 65 -3.78 0.48 -17.24
C GLY A 65 -3.49 1.93 -16.90
N THR A 66 -4.08 2.40 -15.80
CA THR A 66 -3.74 3.64 -15.11
C THR A 66 -3.27 3.28 -13.70
N PRO A 67 -1.97 2.97 -13.52
CA PRO A 67 -1.42 2.54 -12.25
C PRO A 67 -1.62 3.58 -11.15
N PHE A 68 -2.02 3.12 -9.97
CA PHE A 68 -2.23 3.94 -8.78
C PHE A 68 -1.60 3.30 -7.54
N LEU A 69 -1.62 1.97 -7.42
CA LEU A 69 -1.11 1.25 -6.25
C LEU A 69 0.39 1.01 -6.34
N GLY A 70 0.90 0.54 -7.49
CA GLY A 70 2.33 0.33 -7.73
C GLY A 70 3.15 1.60 -7.52
N PRO A 71 2.80 2.74 -8.15
CA PRO A 71 3.51 3.99 -7.94
C PRO A 71 3.40 4.52 -6.49
N ALA A 72 2.32 4.22 -5.77
CA ALA A 72 2.19 4.58 -4.36
C ALA A 72 3.12 3.74 -3.47
N TYR A 73 3.27 2.45 -3.77
CA TYR A 73 4.20 1.54 -3.11
C TYR A 73 5.66 1.97 -3.34
N ASP A 74 6.04 2.23 -4.59
CA ASP A 74 7.42 2.60 -4.96
C ASP A 74 7.91 3.86 -4.23
N ARG A 75 7.01 4.82 -3.99
CA ARG A 75 7.32 6.04 -3.22
C ARG A 75 7.68 5.78 -1.77
N GLN A 76 7.28 4.64 -1.20
CA GLN A 76 7.40 4.36 0.23
C GLN A 76 8.41 3.25 0.56
N ILE A 77 8.70 2.34 -0.38
CA ILE A 77 9.45 1.11 -0.10
C ILE A 77 10.89 1.37 0.36
N ASP A 78 11.57 2.34 -0.24
CA ASP A 78 12.94 2.69 0.13
C ASP A 78 13.02 3.25 1.56
N GLY A 79 12.10 4.16 1.89
CA GLY A 79 12.00 4.75 3.22
C GLY A 79 11.64 3.71 4.28
N TYR A 80 10.74 2.80 3.95
CA TYR A 80 10.34 1.68 4.80
C TYR A 80 11.52 0.77 5.14
N THR A 81 12.28 0.35 4.12
CA THR A 81 13.42 -0.56 4.29
C THR A 81 14.49 0.06 5.19
N ARG A 82 14.80 1.34 5.01
CA ARG A 82 15.74 2.07 5.87
C ARG A 82 15.25 2.20 7.30
N ALA A 83 13.98 2.54 7.49
CA ALA A 83 13.38 2.70 8.81
C ALA A 83 13.30 1.35 9.57
N LEU A 84 13.03 0.26 8.87
CA LEU A 84 13.11 -1.09 9.43
C LEU A 84 14.53 -1.44 9.90
N ALA A 85 15.54 -1.18 9.06
CA ALA A 85 16.93 -1.46 9.43
C ALA A 85 17.37 -0.68 10.67
N GLN A 86 16.95 0.58 10.80
CA GLN A 86 17.21 1.40 11.99
C GLN A 86 16.51 0.86 13.25
N ALA A 87 15.24 0.46 13.12
CA ALA A 87 14.48 -0.11 14.23
C ALA A 87 15.12 -1.42 14.75
N ALA A 88 15.53 -2.30 13.83
CA ALA A 88 16.22 -3.53 14.19
C ALA A 88 17.59 -3.26 14.86
N ALA A 89 18.35 -2.27 14.37
CA ALA A 89 19.63 -1.90 14.97
C ALA A 89 19.46 -1.34 16.41
N SER A 90 18.36 -0.64 16.70
CA SER A 90 18.08 -0.08 18.02
C SER A 90 17.62 -1.10 19.07
N GLU A 91 17.12 -2.28 18.66
CA GLU A 91 16.71 -3.35 19.58
C GLU A 91 17.89 -4.23 20.05
N VAL A 92 19.07 -4.09 19.42
CA VAL A 92 20.26 -4.91 19.70
C VAL A 92 21.20 -4.26 20.72
N LEU A 93 20.90 -3.04 21.18
CA LEU A 93 21.60 -2.31 22.25
C LEU A 93 20.72 -2.23 23.52
#